data_AF-A0A536AKA9-F1
#
_entry.id   AF-A0A536AKA9-F1
#
_cell.length_a   1.000
_cell.length_b   1.000
_cell.length_c   1.000
_cell.angle_alpha   90.00
_cell.angle_beta   90.00
_cell.angle_gamma   90.00
#
_symmetry.space_group_name_H-M   'P 1'
#
loop_
_entity.id
_entity.type
_entity.pdbx_description
1 polymer ?
#
loop_
_entity_poly.entity_id
_entity_poly.type
_entity_poly.pdbx_seq_one_letter_code
_entity_poly.pdbx_strand_id
1 'polypeptide(L)'
;MSSLSKQEQLCQLIDEQQERIRRTFPAQRGRAVVALTSARDWRSLKLQDTLNAATKTATAHNSYLYSSGWHKALQFCFGNAAESPYVSPLVTDSTLDAWADQVLLECDRLTAGEQVLAHCETGFMRMQQGGQKDFSVWIASKKMPTEWREREDIEWWMNALAKTYEREMQELVVENVSIQQQLDAFASQWQADVTVYRTKQEIDDYYMRLGMLRVKSMACHFLYP
;
A
#
# COMPACT_ATOMS: atom_id res chain seq x y z
N MET A 1 13.29 -25.59 31.67
CA MET A 1 13.31 -24.81 30.41
C MET A 1 12.01 -24.04 30.38
N SER A 2 12.06 -22.71 30.47
CA SER A 2 10.84 -21.88 30.49
C SER A 2 10.22 -21.93 29.09
N SER A 3 8.97 -22.38 28.97
CA SER A 3 8.22 -22.30 27.73
C SER A 3 8.04 -20.83 27.36
N LEU A 4 8.49 -20.41 26.17
CA LEU A 4 8.27 -19.06 25.65
C LEU A 4 6.78 -18.72 25.72
N SER A 5 6.47 -17.49 26.13
CA SER A 5 5.11 -16.97 26.13
C SER A 5 4.56 -16.97 24.69
N LYS A 6 3.24 -17.00 24.54
CA LYS A 6 2.60 -17.01 23.20
C LYS A 6 2.96 -15.76 22.38
N GLN A 7 3.12 -14.62 23.06
CA GLN A 7 3.56 -13.36 22.46
C GLN A 7 5.01 -13.44 22.02
N GLU A 8 5.90 -14.03 22.83
CA GLU A 8 7.30 -14.24 22.46
C GLU A 8 7.44 -15.17 21.25
N GLN A 9 6.60 -16.20 21.16
CA GLN A 9 6.58 -17.09 19.98
C GLN A 9 6.09 -16.38 18.72
N LEU A 10 5.03 -15.55 18.82
CA LEU A 10 4.59 -14.74 17.68
C LEU A 10 5.67 -13.74 17.27
N CYS A 11 6.34 -13.09 18.23
CA CYS A 11 7.44 -12.17 17.98
C CYS A 11 8.58 -12.85 17.21
N GLN A 12 8.99 -14.05 17.63
CA GLN A 12 9.99 -14.84 16.89
C GLN A 12 9.55 -15.18 15.46
N LEU A 13 8.28 -15.54 15.25
CA LEU A 13 7.77 -15.83 13.90
C LEU A 13 7.73 -14.57 13.02
N ILE A 14 7.41 -13.41 13.60
CA ILE A 14 7.46 -12.11 12.91
C ILE A 14 8.90 -11.80 12.51
N ASP A 15 9.86 -11.96 13.43
CA ASP A 15 11.29 -11.75 13.15
C ASP A 15 11.81 -12.69 12.05
N GLU A 16 11.44 -13.97 12.11
CA GLU A 16 11.78 -14.96 11.08
C GLU A 16 11.22 -14.58 9.70
N GLN A 17 9.94 -14.16 9.63
CA GLN A 17 9.35 -13.73 8.37
C GLN A 17 9.95 -12.42 7.87
N GLN A 18 10.23 -11.48 8.76
CA GLN A 18 10.89 -10.22 8.41
C GLN A 18 12.27 -10.49 7.78
N GLU A 19 13.07 -11.38 8.38
CA GLU A 19 14.36 -11.76 7.85
C GLU A 19 14.23 -12.54 6.53
N ARG A 20 13.25 -13.43 6.41
CA ARG A 20 12.96 -14.14 5.16
C ARG A 20 12.62 -13.16 4.04
N ILE A 21 11.73 -12.20 4.28
CA ILE A 21 11.33 -11.18 3.31
C ILE A 21 12.55 -10.33 2.92
N ARG A 22 13.38 -9.89 3.86
CA ARG A 22 14.60 -9.11 3.55
C ARG A 22 15.54 -9.83 2.58
N ARG A 23 15.66 -11.16 2.67
CA ARG A 23 16.51 -11.98 1.80
C ARG A 23 15.99 -12.11 0.37
N THR A 24 14.70 -11.86 0.12
CA THR A 24 14.15 -11.93 -1.24
C THR A 24 14.41 -10.65 -2.03
N PHE A 25 14.81 -9.55 -1.37
CA PHE A 25 15.04 -8.29 -2.07
C PHE A 25 16.22 -8.37 -3.04
N PRO A 26 16.08 -7.82 -4.26
CA PRO A 26 17.17 -7.79 -5.22
C PRO A 26 18.29 -6.87 -4.72
N ALA A 27 19.52 -7.20 -5.11
CA ALA A 27 20.71 -6.41 -4.81
C ALA A 27 20.64 -4.99 -5.40
N GLN A 28 19.87 -4.76 -6.46
CA GLN A 28 19.67 -3.42 -7.01
C GLN A 28 18.42 -2.78 -6.38
N ARG A 29 18.61 -2.10 -5.24
CA ARG A 29 17.51 -1.50 -4.46
C ARG A 29 16.69 -0.48 -5.24
N GLY A 30 17.30 0.30 -6.13
CA GLY A 30 16.55 1.22 -6.97
C GLY A 30 15.58 0.49 -7.92
N ARG A 31 15.95 -0.68 -8.46
CA ARG A 31 15.04 -1.50 -9.27
C ARG A 31 13.92 -2.10 -8.43
N ALA A 32 14.20 -2.50 -7.19
CA ALA A 32 13.16 -2.90 -6.23
C ALA A 32 12.14 -1.79 -6.00
N VAL A 33 12.59 -0.55 -5.77
CA VAL A 33 11.69 0.58 -5.54
C VAL A 33 10.79 0.81 -6.75
N VAL A 34 11.35 0.81 -7.97
CA VAL A 34 10.56 0.97 -9.20
C VAL A 34 9.53 -0.16 -9.33
N ALA A 35 9.95 -1.42 -9.21
CA ALA A 35 9.06 -2.57 -9.34
C ALA A 35 7.95 -2.57 -8.28
N LEU A 36 8.28 -2.27 -7.03
CA LEU A 36 7.29 -2.13 -5.95
C LEU A 36 6.32 -0.97 -6.22
N THR A 37 6.81 0.16 -6.74
CA THR A 37 5.98 1.33 -7.09
C THR A 37 4.98 0.93 -8.18
N SER A 38 5.47 0.31 -9.26
CA SER A 38 4.62 -0.17 -10.35
C SER A 38 3.59 -1.19 -9.86
N ALA A 39 3.98 -2.16 -9.02
CA ALA A 39 3.05 -3.16 -8.46
C ALA A 39 1.98 -2.50 -7.57
N ARG A 40 2.36 -1.50 -6.76
CA ARG A 40 1.40 -0.72 -5.95
C ARG A 40 0.40 0.03 -6.84
N ASP A 41 0.90 0.72 -7.87
CA ASP A 41 0.05 1.50 -8.77
C ASP A 41 -0.93 0.58 -9.51
N TRP A 42 -0.46 -0.57 -10.01
CA TRP A 42 -1.32 -1.59 -10.63
C TRP A 42 -2.40 -2.10 -9.68
N ARG A 43 -2.06 -2.37 -8.42
CA ARG A 43 -3.06 -2.77 -7.40
C ARG A 43 -4.06 -1.65 -7.14
N SER A 44 -3.62 -0.40 -7.05
CA SER A 44 -4.51 0.73 -6.80
C SER A 44 -5.52 0.91 -7.93
N LEU A 45 -5.06 0.78 -9.18
CA LEU A 45 -5.93 0.83 -10.35
C LEU A 45 -6.96 -0.30 -10.34
N LYS A 46 -6.54 -1.56 -10.11
CA LYS A 46 -7.46 -2.71 -10.01
C LYS A 46 -8.43 -2.62 -8.84
N LEU A 47 -7.98 -2.12 -7.68
CA LEU A 47 -8.83 -1.97 -6.50
C LEU A 47 -9.96 -0.97 -6.77
N GLN A 48 -9.69 0.08 -7.55
CA GLN A 48 -10.69 1.06 -7.95
C GLN A 48 -11.79 0.42 -8.83
N ASP A 49 -11.42 -0.48 -9.74
CA ASP A 49 -12.39 -1.27 -10.53
C ASP A 49 -13.24 -2.19 -9.64
N THR A 50 -12.62 -2.77 -8.61
CA THR A 50 -13.28 -3.70 -7.69
C THR A 50 -14.21 -2.97 -6.70
N LEU A 51 -13.82 -1.79 -6.22
CA LEU A 51 -14.64 -0.93 -5.35
C LEU A 51 -15.84 -0.34 -6.09
N ASN A 52 -15.70 -0.05 -7.39
CA ASN A 52 -16.82 0.37 -8.23
C ASN A 52 -17.86 -0.76 -8.44
N ALA A 53 -17.44 -2.03 -8.34
CA ALA A 53 -18.31 -3.21 -8.45
C ALA A 53 -18.87 -3.70 -7.10
N ALA A 54 -18.21 -3.39 -5.98
CA ALA A 54 -18.60 -3.86 -4.66
C ALA A 54 -19.72 -2.98 -4.05
N THR A 55 -20.89 -3.59 -3.85
CA THR A 55 -22.03 -2.99 -3.13
C THR A 55 -21.65 -2.57 -1.71
N LYS A 56 -22.39 -1.57 -1.19
CA LYS A 56 -22.29 -0.83 0.10
C LYS A 56 -22.13 -1.66 1.41
N THR A 57 -21.96 -2.97 1.35
CA THR A 57 -21.81 -3.86 2.52
C THR A 57 -20.35 -4.14 2.89
N ALA A 58 -19.37 -3.66 2.12
CA ALA A 58 -17.98 -3.63 2.57
C ALA A 58 -17.89 -2.61 3.72
N THR A 59 -17.93 -3.11 4.96
CA THR A 59 -17.65 -2.34 6.17
C THR A 59 -16.40 -1.50 5.94
N ALA A 60 -16.48 -0.21 6.27
CA ALA A 60 -15.39 0.77 6.14
C ALA A 60 -14.07 0.36 6.84
N HIS A 61 -14.06 -0.73 7.59
CA HIS A 61 -12.85 -1.37 8.12
C HIS A 61 -12.03 -2.13 7.06
N ASN A 62 -12.63 -2.50 5.92
CA ASN A 62 -11.93 -3.14 4.80
C ASN A 62 -11.36 -2.13 3.80
N SER A 63 -11.59 -0.82 3.96
CA SER A 63 -11.01 0.19 3.04
C SER A 63 -9.59 0.62 3.42
N TYR A 64 -9.01 0.08 4.49
CA TYR A 64 -7.58 0.21 4.80
C TYR A 64 -6.69 -0.73 3.98
N LEU A 65 -7.20 -1.22 2.85
CA LEU A 65 -6.46 -2.01 1.84
C LEU A 65 -5.36 -1.22 1.11
N TYR A 66 -4.98 -0.05 1.63
CA TYR A 66 -3.82 0.70 1.19
C TYR A 66 -2.74 0.76 2.27
N SER A 67 -1.69 -0.06 2.04
CA SER A 67 -0.28 0.33 2.13
C SER A 67 0.51 0.06 3.41
N SER A 68 0.02 -0.69 4.41
CA SER A 68 0.90 -1.07 5.53
C SER A 68 2.07 -1.94 5.02
N GLY A 69 1.80 -2.89 4.13
CA GLY A 69 2.84 -3.68 3.48
C GLY A 69 3.71 -2.89 2.49
N TRP A 70 3.16 -1.88 1.80
CA TRP A 70 3.98 -0.99 0.97
C TRP A 70 5.00 -0.21 1.80
N HIS A 71 4.57 0.41 2.91
CA HIS A 71 5.48 1.14 3.78
C HIS A 71 6.54 0.21 4.38
N LYS A 72 6.14 -1.00 4.80
CA LYS A 72 7.07 -2.02 5.28
C LYS A 72 8.08 -2.44 4.20
N ALA A 73 7.63 -2.62 2.96
CA ALA A 73 8.50 -2.92 1.83
C ALA A 73 9.49 -1.78 1.54
N LEU A 74 9.06 -0.53 1.64
CA LEU A 74 9.96 0.64 1.55
C LEU A 74 10.96 0.69 2.70
N GLN A 75 10.54 0.40 3.94
CA GLN A 75 11.45 0.30 5.08
C GLN A 75 12.55 -0.74 4.83
N PHE A 76 12.21 -1.88 4.20
CA PHE A 76 13.22 -2.87 3.78
C PHE A 76 14.10 -2.40 2.62
N CYS A 77 13.60 -1.54 1.73
CA CYS A 77 14.40 -0.94 0.67
C CYS A 77 15.45 0.05 1.21
N PHE A 78 15.05 0.89 2.17
CA PHE A 78 15.87 2.00 2.66
C PHE A 78 16.61 1.71 3.98
N GLY A 79 16.28 0.62 4.68
CA GLY A 79 16.89 0.24 5.96
C GLY A 79 18.38 -0.15 5.88
N ASN A 80 18.92 -0.39 4.67
CA ASN A 80 20.34 -0.65 4.45
C ASN A 80 20.95 0.47 3.59
N ALA A 81 21.57 1.46 4.23
CA ALA A 81 22.09 2.69 3.63
C ALA A 81 23.31 2.52 2.69
N ALA A 82 23.67 1.29 2.32
CA ALA A 82 24.95 1.00 1.67
C ALA A 82 24.94 1.06 0.13
N GLU A 83 23.77 1.20 -0.52
CA GLU A 83 23.68 1.08 -1.98
C GLU A 83 23.09 2.33 -2.64
N SER A 84 23.78 2.81 -3.68
CA SER A 84 23.40 3.97 -4.47
C SER A 84 22.08 3.72 -5.21
N PRO A 85 21.11 4.65 -5.16
CA PRO A 85 19.80 4.51 -5.81
C PRO A 85 19.82 4.67 -7.34
N TYR A 86 21.00 4.62 -8.00
CA TYR A 86 21.07 4.80 -9.44
C TYR A 86 20.47 3.61 -10.20
N VAL A 87 19.40 3.87 -10.96
CA VAL A 87 18.71 2.88 -11.80
C VAL A 87 18.84 3.29 -13.26
N SER A 88 19.31 2.38 -14.11
CA SER A 88 19.17 2.53 -15.55
C SER A 88 17.73 2.21 -15.96
N PRO A 89 17.03 3.10 -16.69
CA PRO A 89 15.57 3.08 -16.85
C PRO A 89 15.01 2.02 -17.82
N LEU A 90 15.78 1.03 -18.27
CA LEU A 90 15.47 0.33 -19.52
C LEU A 90 15.35 -1.21 -19.47
N VAL A 91 15.08 -1.84 -18.33
CA VAL A 91 14.85 -3.28 -18.30
C VAL A 91 13.59 -3.61 -17.50
N THR A 92 12.48 -3.79 -18.21
CA THR A 92 11.30 -4.49 -17.69
C THR A 92 11.63 -5.97 -17.62
N ASP A 93 11.80 -6.47 -16.40
CA ASP A 93 12.01 -7.89 -16.13
C ASP A 93 10.72 -8.42 -15.51
N SER A 94 9.97 -9.25 -16.25
CA SER A 94 8.70 -9.82 -15.79
C SER A 94 8.84 -10.63 -14.49
N THR A 95 10.06 -11.06 -14.15
CA THR A 95 10.33 -11.73 -12.87
C THR A 95 10.33 -10.77 -11.68
N LEU A 96 10.70 -9.49 -11.88
CA LEU A 96 10.65 -8.45 -10.86
C LEU A 96 9.22 -8.03 -10.53
N ASP A 97 8.32 -8.04 -11.51
CA ASP A 97 6.92 -7.67 -11.28
C ASP A 97 6.22 -8.71 -10.38
N ALA A 98 6.38 -10.01 -10.69
CA ALA A 98 5.85 -11.09 -9.86
C ALA A 98 6.46 -11.10 -8.45
N TRP A 99 7.75 -10.79 -8.33
CA TRP A 99 8.42 -10.62 -7.04
C TRP A 99 7.81 -9.46 -6.24
N ALA A 100 7.63 -8.29 -6.86
CA ALA A 100 7.11 -7.10 -6.20
C ALA A 100 5.69 -7.34 -5.65
N ASP A 101 4.83 -8.00 -6.43
CA ASP A 101 3.52 -8.41 -5.97
C ASP A 101 3.58 -9.35 -4.76
N GLN A 102 4.42 -10.38 -4.82
CA GLN A 102 4.56 -11.32 -3.71
C GLN A 102 5.08 -10.62 -2.44
N VAL A 103 6.09 -9.76 -2.57
CA VAL A 103 6.68 -9.03 -1.43
C VAL A 103 5.66 -8.09 -0.79
N LEU A 104 4.88 -7.36 -1.58
CA LEU A 104 3.83 -6.50 -1.04
C LEU A 104 2.80 -7.31 -0.23
N LEU A 105 2.37 -8.46 -0.76
CA LEU A 105 1.43 -9.35 -0.05
C LEU A 105 2.03 -9.91 1.25
N GLU A 106 3.30 -10.32 1.23
CA GLU A 106 4.00 -10.81 2.42
C GLU A 106 4.18 -9.70 3.47
N CYS A 107 4.50 -8.49 3.03
CA CYS A 107 4.61 -7.33 3.90
C CYS A 107 3.26 -6.93 4.51
N ASP A 108 2.16 -7.03 3.75
CA ASP A 108 0.80 -6.79 4.28
C ASP A 108 0.48 -7.79 5.41
N ARG A 109 0.79 -9.07 5.19
CA ARG A 109 0.60 -10.14 6.21
C ARG A 109 1.49 -9.94 7.43
N LEU A 110 2.75 -9.55 7.22
CA LEU A 110 3.68 -9.26 8.31
C LEU A 110 3.15 -8.12 9.18
N THR A 111 2.71 -7.03 8.55
CA THR A 111 2.22 -5.86 9.28
C THR A 111 0.92 -6.17 10.04
N ALA A 112 0.05 -7.02 9.48
CA ALA A 112 -1.12 -7.53 10.19
C ALA A 112 -0.73 -8.36 11.44
N GLY A 113 0.31 -9.19 11.33
CA GLY A 113 0.85 -9.94 12.46
C GLY A 113 1.43 -9.04 13.56
N GLU A 114 2.19 -8.01 13.18
CA GLU A 114 2.74 -6.99 14.09
C GLU A 114 1.62 -6.24 14.81
N GLN A 115 0.57 -5.87 14.09
CA GLN A 115 -0.60 -5.21 14.68
C GLN A 115 -1.31 -6.11 15.70
N VAL A 116 -1.49 -7.40 15.41
CA VAL A 116 -2.06 -8.36 16.35
C VAL A 116 -1.20 -8.50 17.61
N LEU A 117 0.13 -8.53 17.46
CA LEU A 117 1.05 -8.60 18.59
C LEU A 117 0.90 -7.36 19.50
N ALA A 118 0.95 -6.15 18.91
CA ALA A 118 0.74 -4.90 19.63
C ALA A 118 -0.64 -4.87 20.33
N HIS A 119 -1.67 -5.42 19.67
CA HIS A 119 -3.00 -5.54 20.26
C HIS A 119 -3.06 -6.44 21.48
N CYS A 120 -2.27 -7.51 21.49
CA CYS A 120 -2.15 -8.39 22.64
C CYS A 120 -1.31 -7.78 23.76
N GLU A 121 -0.25 -7.02 23.46
CA GLU A 121 0.63 -6.38 24.45
C GLU A 121 -0.11 -5.34 25.30
N THR A 122 -1.02 -4.59 24.69
CA THR A 122 -1.88 -3.62 25.40
C THR A 122 -3.04 -4.28 26.17
N GLY A 123 -3.23 -5.59 26.03
CA GLY A 123 -4.35 -6.33 26.63
C GLY A 123 -5.70 -6.11 25.95
N PHE A 124 -5.73 -5.38 24.81
CA PHE A 124 -6.94 -5.19 24.02
C PHE A 124 -7.43 -6.51 23.40
N MET A 125 -6.51 -7.29 22.85
CA MET A 125 -6.77 -8.65 22.35
C MET A 125 -6.20 -9.71 23.30
N ARG A 126 -6.84 -10.88 23.30
CA ARG A 126 -6.28 -12.10 23.89
C ARG A 126 -5.92 -13.09 22.80
N MET A 127 -4.88 -13.88 23.08
CA MET A 127 -4.32 -14.86 22.17
C MET A 127 -4.33 -16.26 22.77
N GLN A 128 -4.79 -17.21 21.98
CA GLN A 128 -4.66 -18.63 22.24
C GLN A 128 -3.88 -19.28 21.10
N GLN A 129 -2.89 -20.08 21.49
CA GLN A 129 -2.16 -20.89 20.54
C GLN A 129 -2.98 -22.14 20.23
N GLY A 130 -3.25 -22.37 18.94
CA GLY A 130 -3.88 -23.60 18.45
C GLY A 130 -2.81 -24.63 18.05
N GLY A 131 -1.87 -24.22 17.21
CA GLY A 131 -0.74 -25.02 16.73
C GLY A 131 0.58 -24.27 16.81
N GLN A 132 1.68 -24.86 16.33
CA GLN A 132 3.02 -24.26 16.47
C GLN A 132 3.15 -22.88 15.80
N LYS A 133 2.42 -22.64 14.70
CA LYS A 133 2.42 -21.36 13.98
C LYS A 133 1.01 -20.75 13.83
N ASP A 134 0.04 -21.27 14.58
CA ASP A 134 -1.36 -20.90 14.46
C ASP A 134 -1.87 -20.28 15.77
N PHE A 135 -2.40 -19.06 15.66
CA PHE A 135 -2.90 -18.27 16.77
C PHE A 135 -4.34 -17.85 16.51
N SER A 136 -5.21 -18.14 17.48
CA SER A 136 -6.56 -17.60 17.53
C SER A 136 -6.56 -16.35 18.41
N VAL A 137 -7.04 -15.23 17.88
CA VAL A 137 -7.11 -13.95 18.60
C VAL A 137 -8.53 -13.41 18.62
N TRP A 138 -8.89 -12.75 19.72
CA TRP A 138 -10.17 -12.09 19.86
C TRP A 138 -10.04 -10.85 20.73
N ILE A 139 -10.94 -9.88 20.50
CA ILE A 139 -11.03 -8.67 21.32
C ILE A 139 -11.53 -9.07 22.70
N ALA A 140 -10.72 -8.78 23.72
CA ALA A 140 -11.01 -9.13 25.10
C ALA A 140 -11.49 -7.94 25.94
N SER A 141 -11.24 -6.71 25.46
CA SER A 141 -11.68 -5.47 26.10
C SER A 141 -12.46 -4.60 25.13
N LYS A 142 -13.54 -3.97 25.60
CA LYS A 142 -14.25 -2.91 24.86
C LYS A 142 -13.57 -1.55 24.99
N LYS A 143 -12.59 -1.41 25.88
CA LYS A 143 -11.84 -0.18 26.09
C LYS A 143 -10.55 -0.25 25.27
N MET A 144 -10.57 0.44 24.14
CA MET A 144 -9.41 0.70 23.31
C MET A 144 -8.41 1.60 24.08
N PRO A 145 -7.09 1.33 23.98
CA PRO A 145 -6.06 2.23 24.49
C PRO A 145 -6.25 3.66 24.01
N THR A 146 -5.91 4.64 24.87
CA THR A 146 -6.11 6.07 24.60
C THR A 146 -5.44 6.50 23.29
N GLU A 147 -4.17 6.11 23.11
CA GLU A 147 -3.42 6.45 21.89
C GLU A 147 -4.13 5.97 20.63
N TRP A 148 -4.76 4.80 20.65
CA TRP A 148 -5.44 4.32 19.45
C TRP A 148 -6.79 4.99 19.23
N ARG A 149 -7.49 5.38 20.29
CA ARG A 149 -8.70 6.20 20.13
C ARG A 149 -8.38 7.53 19.47
N GLU A 150 -7.29 8.17 19.88
CA GLU A 150 -6.79 9.39 19.24
C GLU A 150 -6.43 9.14 17.77
N ARG A 151 -5.86 7.96 17.45
CA ARG A 151 -5.59 7.55 16.06
C ARG A 151 -6.89 7.43 15.24
N GLU A 152 -7.92 6.76 15.76
CA GLU A 152 -9.22 6.66 15.09
C GLU A 152 -9.86 8.03 14.88
N ASP A 153 -9.75 8.94 15.85
CA ASP A 153 -10.26 10.31 15.73
C ASP A 153 -9.55 11.07 14.62
N ILE A 154 -8.21 11.01 14.56
CA ILE A 154 -7.42 11.64 13.48
C ILE A 154 -7.82 11.05 12.13
N GLU A 155 -7.89 9.72 12.03
CA GLU A 155 -8.26 9.03 10.80
C GLU A 155 -9.67 9.40 10.32
N TRP A 156 -10.62 9.57 11.24
CA TRP A 156 -11.94 10.08 10.93
C TRP A 156 -11.87 11.49 10.32
N TRP A 157 -11.07 12.40 10.89
CA TRP A 157 -10.85 13.74 10.33
C TRP A 157 -10.21 13.68 8.94
N MET A 158 -9.24 12.80 8.75
CA MET A 158 -8.56 12.60 7.47
C MET A 158 -9.51 12.08 6.38
N ASN A 159 -10.37 11.13 6.73
CA ASN A 159 -11.42 10.61 5.86
C ASN A 159 -12.47 11.69 5.53
N ALA A 160 -12.85 12.51 6.51
CA ALA A 160 -13.75 13.64 6.28
C ALA A 160 -13.13 14.66 5.31
N LEU A 161 -11.83 14.95 5.44
CA LEU A 161 -11.11 15.81 4.51
C LEU A 161 -11.01 15.19 3.11
N ALA A 162 -10.72 13.90 3.00
CA ALA A 162 -10.68 13.21 1.71
C ALA A 162 -12.03 13.27 0.98
N LYS A 163 -13.14 13.17 1.71
CA LYS A 163 -14.50 13.32 1.15
C LYS A 163 -14.77 14.70 0.53
N THR A 164 -14.06 15.75 0.97
CA THR A 164 -14.21 17.08 0.34
C THR A 164 -13.77 17.09 -1.13
N TYR A 165 -12.86 16.18 -1.50
CA TYR A 165 -12.35 16.04 -2.86
C TYR A 165 -13.05 14.92 -3.66
N GLU A 166 -13.99 14.19 -3.06
CA GLU A 166 -14.63 13.02 -3.68
C GLU A 166 -15.41 13.40 -4.94
N ARG A 167 -16.12 14.52 -4.90
CA ARG A 167 -16.84 15.04 -6.07
C ARG A 167 -15.90 15.36 -7.23
N GLU A 168 -14.81 16.07 -6.95
CA GLU A 168 -13.83 16.47 -7.97
C GLU A 168 -13.11 15.24 -8.55
N MET A 169 -12.87 14.22 -7.72
CA MET A 169 -12.37 12.92 -8.18
C MET A 169 -13.38 12.17 -9.06
N GLN A 170 -14.68 12.21 -8.73
CA GLN A 170 -15.73 11.60 -9.57
C GLN A 170 -15.83 12.31 -10.93
N GLU A 171 -15.73 13.63 -10.96
CA GLU A 171 -15.69 14.41 -12.20
C GLU A 171 -14.50 13.98 -13.07
N LEU A 172 -13.29 13.84 -12.50
CA LEU A 172 -12.12 13.33 -13.22
C LEU A 172 -12.26 11.87 -13.69
N VAL A 173 -13.01 11.03 -12.99
CA VAL A 173 -13.29 9.65 -13.44
C VAL A 173 -14.17 9.66 -14.68
N VAL A 174 -15.16 10.56 -14.75
CA VAL A 174 -16.00 10.74 -15.94
C VAL A 174 -15.19 11.32 -17.09
N GLU A 175 -14.36 12.33 -16.84
CA GLU A 175 -13.46 12.93 -17.83
C GLU A 175 -12.44 11.92 -18.40
N ASN A 176 -12.02 10.93 -17.62
CA ASN A 176 -11.07 9.89 -18.01
C ASN A 176 -11.48 9.17 -19.31
N VAL A 177 -12.76 8.89 -19.49
CA VAL A 177 -13.25 8.18 -20.70
C VAL A 177 -12.89 8.96 -21.97
N SER A 178 -13.04 10.29 -21.94
CA SER A 178 -12.67 11.14 -23.08
C SER A 178 -11.15 11.25 -23.23
N ILE A 179 -10.42 11.45 -22.13
CA ILE A 179 -8.96 11.54 -22.15
C ILE A 179 -8.32 10.26 -22.70
N GLN A 180 -8.82 9.09 -22.29
CA GLN A 180 -8.35 7.81 -22.78
C GLN A 180 -8.58 7.65 -24.29
N GLN A 181 -9.74 8.05 -24.81
CA GLN A 181 -10.00 8.04 -26.26
C GLN A 181 -9.03 8.95 -27.02
N GLN A 182 -8.69 10.11 -26.45
CA GLN A 182 -7.71 11.02 -27.05
C GLN A 182 -6.30 10.42 -27.04
N LEU A 183 -5.91 9.75 -25.95
CA LEU A 183 -4.64 9.03 -25.83
C LEU A 183 -4.54 7.84 -26.79
N ASP A 184 -5.60 7.06 -26.94
CA ASP A 184 -5.63 5.90 -27.85
C ASP A 184 -5.53 6.35 -29.31
N ALA A 185 -6.23 7.44 -29.67
CA ALA A 185 -6.13 8.06 -30.99
C ALA A 185 -4.71 8.59 -31.27
N PHE A 186 -4.09 9.20 -30.26
CA PHE A 186 -2.70 9.65 -30.32
C PHE A 186 -1.71 8.50 -30.48
N ALA A 187 -1.85 7.45 -29.67
CA ALA A 187 -1.03 6.24 -29.74
C ALA A 187 -1.13 5.55 -31.10
N SER A 188 -2.32 5.53 -31.70
CA SER A 188 -2.55 4.97 -33.04
C SER A 188 -1.84 5.74 -34.16
N GLN A 189 -1.54 7.02 -33.94
CA GLN A 189 -0.85 7.90 -34.90
C GLN A 189 0.65 8.07 -34.57
N TRP A 190 1.10 7.50 -33.45
CA TRP A 190 2.46 7.63 -32.97
C TRP A 190 3.44 6.88 -33.87
N GLN A 191 4.39 7.60 -34.46
CA GLN A 191 5.51 7.04 -35.22
C GLN A 191 6.77 7.01 -34.34
N ALA A 192 7.60 5.97 -34.49
CA ALA A 192 8.77 5.73 -33.64
C ALA A 192 9.82 6.86 -33.65
N ASP A 193 9.79 7.76 -34.65
CA ASP A 193 10.74 8.88 -34.80
C ASP A 193 10.28 10.20 -34.16
N VAL A 194 9.17 10.21 -33.41
CA VAL A 194 8.69 11.42 -32.71
C VAL A 194 9.53 11.67 -31.46
N THR A 195 10.48 12.61 -31.56
CA THR A 195 11.37 13.05 -30.46
C THR A 195 10.78 14.16 -29.57
N VAL A 196 9.56 14.62 -29.84
CA VAL A 196 8.94 15.76 -29.14
C VAL A 196 7.61 15.34 -28.50
N TYR A 197 7.54 15.44 -27.17
CA TYR A 197 6.30 15.28 -26.40
C TYR A 197 5.29 16.35 -26.85
N ARG A 198 4.25 15.92 -27.57
CA ARG A 198 3.13 16.78 -28.04
C ARG A 198 1.81 16.19 -27.56
N THR A 199 1.58 16.20 -26.25
CA THR A 199 0.23 16.06 -25.72
C THR A 199 -0.56 17.35 -25.93
N LYS A 200 -1.88 17.24 -25.91
CA LYS A 200 -2.75 18.41 -25.86
C LYS A 200 -2.77 18.94 -24.41
N GLN A 201 -2.90 20.24 -24.26
CA GLN A 201 -3.01 20.91 -22.97
C GLN A 201 -4.12 20.31 -22.09
N GLU A 202 -5.24 19.85 -22.68
CA GLU A 202 -6.32 19.17 -21.98
C GLU A 202 -5.88 17.88 -21.25
N ILE A 203 -4.97 17.11 -21.85
CA ILE A 203 -4.43 15.88 -21.25
C ILE A 203 -3.49 16.23 -20.10
N ASP A 204 -2.63 17.23 -20.30
CA ASP A 204 -1.70 17.67 -19.27
C ASP A 204 -2.44 18.28 -18.06
N ASP A 205 -3.46 19.10 -18.31
CA ASP A 205 -4.30 19.71 -17.27
C ASP A 205 -5.08 18.64 -16.49
N TYR A 206 -5.58 17.60 -17.16
CA TYR A 206 -6.23 16.46 -16.53
C TYR A 206 -5.29 15.75 -15.55
N TYR A 207 -4.10 15.33 -16.00
CA TYR A 207 -3.16 14.61 -15.15
C TYR A 207 -2.58 15.49 -14.04
N MET A 208 -2.43 16.79 -14.28
CA MET A 208 -2.06 17.75 -13.25
C MET A 208 -3.13 17.83 -12.16
N ARG A 209 -4.41 18.00 -12.52
CA ARG A 209 -5.54 18.01 -11.56
C ARG A 209 -5.64 16.70 -10.79
N LEU A 210 -5.51 15.57 -11.49
CA LEU A 210 -5.50 14.24 -10.89
C LEU A 210 -4.35 14.11 -9.88
N GLY A 211 -3.13 14.48 -10.26
CA GLY A 211 -1.97 14.46 -9.39
C GLY A 211 -2.16 15.34 -8.14
N MET A 212 -2.64 16.57 -8.31
CA MET A 212 -2.91 17.48 -7.19
C MET A 212 -3.94 16.92 -6.20
N LEU A 213 -5.04 16.33 -6.69
CA LEU A 213 -6.08 15.76 -5.83
C LEU A 213 -5.61 14.50 -5.10
N ARG A 214 -4.78 13.69 -5.75
CA ARG A 214 -4.12 12.55 -5.09
C ARG A 214 -3.17 13.01 -3.99
N VAL A 215 -2.37 14.05 -4.22
CA VAL A 215 -1.48 14.61 -3.18
C VAL A 215 -2.28 15.22 -2.02
N LYS A 216 -3.34 15.98 -2.32
CA LYS A 216 -4.23 16.56 -1.28
C LYS A 216 -4.90 15.49 -0.44
N SER A 217 -5.28 14.36 -1.04
CA SER A 217 -5.84 13.21 -0.30
C SER A 217 -4.77 12.36 0.40
N MET A 218 -3.50 12.42 -0.02
CA MET A 218 -2.35 11.76 0.63
C MET A 218 -1.81 12.52 1.85
N ALA A 219 -1.90 13.85 1.90
CA ALA A 219 -1.66 14.62 3.14
C ALA A 219 -2.50 14.08 4.31
N CYS A 220 -3.61 13.44 3.94
CA CYS A 220 -4.39 12.33 4.52
C CYS A 220 -3.71 11.31 5.47
N HIS A 221 -2.44 10.99 5.26
CA HIS A 221 -1.83 9.77 5.79
C HIS A 221 -0.82 10.08 6.90
N PHE A 222 -1.09 9.57 8.10
CA PHE A 222 -0.11 9.53 9.18
C PHE A 222 0.45 8.12 9.34
N LEU A 223 1.78 8.04 9.47
CA LEU A 223 2.50 6.90 10.02
C LEU A 223 2.84 7.24 11.47
N TYR A 224 2.28 6.49 12.41
CA TYR A 224 2.91 6.32 13.71
C TYR A 224 3.12 4.82 13.94
N PRO A 225 4.31 4.40 14.43
CA PRO A 225 4.56 3.01 14.79
C PRO A 225 3.58 2.48 15.87
#